data_AF-M9LNC4-F1
#
_entry.id   AF-M9LNC4-F1
#
_cell.length_a   1.000
_cell.length_b   1.000
_cell.length_c   1.000
_cell.angle_alpha   90.00
_cell.angle_beta   90.00
_cell.angle_gamma   90.00
#
_symmetry.space_group_name_H-M   'P 1'
#
loop_
_entity.id
_entity.type
_entity.pdbx_description
1 polymer ?
#
loop_
_entity_poly.entity_id
_entity_poly.type
_entity_poly.pdbx_seq_one_letter_code
_entity_poly.pdbx_strand_id
1 'polypeptide(L)'
;MASASPNVKTQNFPYDVIDGEELYPLHSAAVVERIADQIPDAIKPSVTIDYDQIPASYFEKVKAELGLRSVDPEEALQHERKLLTTLDQEGSFFILKKRRDLFEN
;
A
#
# COMPACT_ATOMS: atom_id res chain seq x y z
N MET A 1 25.06 0.95 2.22
CA MET A 1 24.68 0.10 1.06
C MET A 1 23.55 -0.79 1.54
N ALA A 2 22.36 -0.63 0.98
CA ALA A 2 21.15 -1.32 1.41
C ALA A 2 21.22 -2.80 1.04
N SER A 3 21.20 -3.68 2.03
CA SER A 3 21.06 -5.12 1.83
C SER A 3 19.59 -5.39 1.54
N ALA A 4 19.25 -5.64 0.28
CA ALA A 4 17.98 -6.27 -0.07
C ALA A 4 17.87 -7.57 0.74
N SER A 5 16.75 -7.81 1.41
CA SER A 5 16.45 -9.07 2.09
C SER A 5 15.69 -9.98 1.11
N PRO A 6 16.35 -10.72 0.19
CA PRO A 6 15.69 -11.18 -1.04
C PRO A 6 15.25 -12.66 -0.97
N ASN A 7 15.30 -13.30 0.20
CA ASN A 7 15.36 -14.76 0.23
C ASN A 7 14.12 -15.46 0.80
N VAL A 8 13.10 -14.75 1.26
CA VAL A 8 11.86 -15.39 1.74
C VAL A 8 10.82 -15.34 0.63
N LYS A 9 10.18 -16.48 0.33
CA LYS A 9 9.08 -16.56 -0.64
C LYS A 9 7.77 -16.16 0.03
N THR A 10 6.84 -15.60 -0.74
CA THR A 10 5.49 -15.28 -0.26
C THR A 10 4.45 -16.07 -1.05
N GLN A 11 3.34 -16.38 -0.40
CA GLN A 11 2.16 -16.96 -1.01
C GLN A 11 0.94 -16.10 -0.64
N ASN A 12 -0.01 -15.98 -1.57
CA ASN A 12 -1.25 -15.20 -1.39
C ASN A 12 -0.97 -13.73 -1.02
N PHE A 13 0.12 -13.16 -1.54
CA PHE A 13 0.46 -11.77 -1.26
C PHE A 13 -0.63 -10.84 -1.83
N PRO A 14 -1.20 -9.93 -1.04
CA PRO A 14 -2.35 -9.15 -1.47
C PRO A 14 -1.94 -8.07 -2.47
N TYR A 15 -2.85 -7.80 -3.40
CA TYR A 15 -2.76 -6.70 -4.35
C TYR A 15 -4.16 -6.20 -4.66
N ASP A 16 -4.25 -4.91 -5.00
CA ASP A 16 -5.44 -4.30 -5.56
C ASP A 16 -5.27 -4.18 -7.08
N VAL A 17 -6.37 -4.23 -7.83
CA VAL A 17 -6.35 -3.98 -9.28
C VAL A 17 -7.05 -2.65 -9.53
N ILE A 18 -6.29 -1.65 -9.97
CA ILE A 18 -6.80 -0.31 -10.30
C ILE A 18 -6.37 0.00 -11.73
N ASP A 19 -7.34 0.32 -12.59
CA ASP A 19 -7.12 0.60 -14.03
C ASP A 19 -6.37 -0.52 -14.78
N GLY A 20 -6.53 -1.77 -14.33
CA GLY A 20 -5.86 -2.94 -14.90
C GLY A 20 -4.42 -3.17 -14.43
N GLU A 21 -3.92 -2.31 -13.53
CA GLU A 21 -2.60 -2.45 -12.92
C GLU A 21 -2.69 -3.08 -11.53
N GLU A 22 -1.75 -3.98 -11.22
CA GLU A 22 -1.61 -4.56 -9.89
C GLU A 22 -0.86 -3.58 -8.97
N LEU A 23 -1.52 -3.20 -7.88
CA LEU A 23 -0.97 -2.31 -6.87
C LEU A 23 -0.79 -3.06 -5.56
N TYR A 24 0.44 -3.04 -5.07
CA TYR A 24 0.84 -3.76 -3.86
C TYR A 24 0.85 -2.80 -2.66
N PRO A 25 0.01 -3.02 -1.64
CA PRO A 25 -0.05 -2.12 -0.50
C PRO A 25 1.27 -2.10 0.28
N LEU A 26 1.76 -0.90 0.59
CA LEU A 26 3.05 -0.72 1.29
C LEU A 26 3.11 -1.48 2.62
N HIS A 27 2.01 -1.48 3.38
CA HIS A 27 1.95 -2.15 4.67
C HIS A 27 2.10 -3.69 4.54
N SER A 28 1.68 -4.27 3.43
CA SER A 28 1.83 -5.71 3.14
C SER A 28 3.29 -6.10 2.95
N ALA A 29 4.07 -5.27 2.26
CA ALA A 29 5.52 -5.48 2.11
C ALA A 29 6.23 -5.38 3.45
N ALA A 30 5.88 -4.36 4.26
CA ALA A 30 6.46 -4.18 5.59
C ALA A 30 6.19 -5.34 6.56
N VAL A 31 5.03 -6.01 6.44
CA VAL A 31 4.71 -7.21 7.21
C VAL A 31 5.68 -8.34 6.86
N VAL A 32 5.88 -8.59 5.57
CA VAL A 32 6.77 -9.66 5.08
C VAL A 32 8.21 -9.40 5.51
N GLU A 33 8.70 -8.17 5.39
CA GLU A 33 10.05 -7.79 5.84
C GLU A 33 10.25 -8.08 7.34
N ARG A 34 9.29 -7.70 8.18
CA ARG A 34 9.39 -7.93 9.64
C ARG A 34 9.35 -9.39 10.04
N ILE A 35 8.59 -10.22 9.32
CA ILE A 35 8.59 -11.66 9.54
C ILE A 35 9.92 -12.23 9.05
N ALA A 36 10.39 -11.81 7.88
CA ALA A 36 11.67 -12.24 7.32
C ALA A 36 12.86 -11.89 8.23
N ASP A 37 12.85 -10.75 8.90
CA ASP A 37 13.90 -10.33 9.84
C ASP A 37 14.02 -11.24 11.07
N GLN A 38 12.96 -11.96 11.43
CA GLN A 38 12.97 -12.92 12.54
C GLN A 38 13.45 -14.31 12.11
N ILE A 39 13.56 -14.56 10.81
CA ILE A 39 14.00 -15.84 10.26
C ILE A 39 15.53 -15.82 10.12
N PRO A 40 16.26 -16.84 10.61
CA PRO A 40 17.69 -16.95 10.37
C PRO A 40 18.03 -17.04 8.88
N ASP A 41 19.06 -16.30 8.43
CA ASP A 41 19.45 -16.23 7.01
C ASP A 41 19.68 -17.58 6.35
N ALA A 42 20.22 -18.54 7.10
CA ALA A 42 20.50 -19.90 6.62
C ALA A 42 19.25 -20.67 6.17
N ILE A 43 18.07 -20.34 6.70
CA ILE A 43 16.82 -21.02 6.37
C ILE A 43 15.85 -20.16 5.55
N LYS A 44 16.09 -18.84 5.41
CA LYS A 44 15.23 -17.93 4.63
C LYS A 44 14.83 -18.49 3.25
N PRO A 45 15.76 -19.04 2.42
CA PRO A 45 15.43 -19.59 1.10
C PRO A 45 14.41 -20.74 1.08
N SER A 46 14.28 -21.44 2.23
CA SER A 46 13.38 -22.57 2.40
C SER A 46 12.07 -22.19 3.08
N VAL A 47 11.94 -20.95 3.57
CA VAL A 47 10.71 -20.47 4.19
C VAL A 47 9.82 -19.81 3.15
N THR A 48 8.54 -20.16 3.20
CA THR A 48 7.48 -19.47 2.46
C THR A 48 6.52 -18.89 3.49
N ILE A 49 6.28 -17.58 3.40
CA ILE A 49 5.28 -16.88 4.22
C ILE A 49 3.95 -16.95 3.47
N ASP A 50 2.98 -17.66 4.04
CA ASP A 50 1.59 -17.62 3.59
C ASP A 50 0.88 -16.45 4.28
N TYR A 51 0.47 -15.46 3.47
CA TYR A 51 -0.10 -14.22 3.97
C TYR A 51 -1.46 -14.44 4.65
N ASP A 52 -2.23 -15.44 4.19
CA ASP A 52 -3.56 -15.77 4.75
C ASP A 52 -3.47 -16.35 6.17
N GLN A 53 -2.29 -16.84 6.56
CA GLN A 53 -2.04 -17.39 7.91
C GLN A 53 -1.58 -16.31 8.90
N ILE A 54 -1.33 -15.08 8.43
CA ILE A 54 -0.90 -13.99 9.31
C ILE A 54 -2.12 -13.44 10.03
N PRO A 55 -2.10 -13.32 11.37
CA PRO A 55 -3.23 -12.79 12.12
C PRO A 55 -3.55 -11.33 11.76
N ALA A 56 -4.85 -11.01 11.65
CA ALA A 56 -5.36 -9.65 11.44
C ALA A 56 -4.72 -8.61 12.39
N SER A 57 -4.53 -8.99 13.66
CA SER A 57 -3.92 -8.13 14.68
C SER A 57 -2.47 -7.74 14.39
N TYR A 58 -1.72 -8.58 13.66
CA TYR A 58 -0.35 -8.26 13.25
C TYR A 58 -0.33 -7.16 12.20
N PHE A 59 -1.28 -7.18 11.25
CA PHE A 59 -1.44 -6.13 10.24
C PHE A 59 -1.74 -4.78 10.88
N GLU A 60 -2.68 -4.74 11.83
CA GLU A 60 -3.05 -3.51 12.52
C GLU A 60 -1.87 -2.93 13.31
N LYS A 61 -1.05 -3.80 13.93
CA LYS A 61 0.18 -3.38 14.59
C LYS A 61 1.17 -2.76 13.61
N VAL A 62 1.43 -3.40 12.47
CA VAL A 62 2.36 -2.87 11.46
C VAL A 62 1.86 -1.57 10.87
N LYS A 63 0.56 -1.45 10.57
CA LYS A 63 -0.06 -0.20 10.11
C LYS A 63 0.15 0.93 11.13
N ALA A 64 -0.14 0.67 12.40
CA ALA A 64 0.04 1.66 13.47
C ALA A 64 1.50 2.13 13.60
N GLU A 65 2.46 1.22 13.48
CA GLU A 65 3.89 1.55 13.52
C GLU A 65 4.36 2.35 12.30
N LEU A 66 3.75 2.14 11.13
CA LEU A 66 3.94 2.96 9.93
C LEU A 66 3.21 4.31 10.00
N GLY A 67 2.47 4.58 11.08
CA GLY A 67 1.63 5.77 11.22
C GLY A 67 0.37 5.74 10.34
N LEU A 68 0.06 4.60 9.71
CA LEU A 68 -1.17 4.39 8.98
C LEU A 68 -2.29 4.22 9.99
N ARG A 69 -3.21 5.19 10.01
CA ARG A 69 -4.41 5.13 10.85
C ARG A 69 -5.57 4.70 9.98
N SER A 70 -6.40 3.80 10.50
CA SER A 70 -7.72 3.58 9.94
C SER A 70 -8.51 4.89 10.08
N VAL A 71 -8.87 5.48 8.94
CA VAL A 71 -9.73 6.66 8.88
C VAL A 71 -11.14 6.16 8.62
N ASP A 72 -12.13 6.80 9.24
CA ASP A 72 -13.53 6.54 8.92
C ASP A 72 -13.74 6.80 7.40
N PRO A 73 -14.34 5.88 6.64
CA PRO A 73 -14.61 6.09 5.21
C PRO A 73 -15.35 7.40 4.91
N GLU A 74 -16.26 7.84 5.78
CA GLU A 74 -16.95 9.12 5.62
C GLU A 74 -15.99 10.30 5.82
N GLU A 75 -15.12 10.24 6.83
CA GLU A 75 -14.12 11.27 7.08
C GLU A 75 -13.10 11.35 5.94
N ALA A 76 -12.65 10.20 5.42
CA ALA A 76 -11.76 10.13 4.26
C ALA A 76 -12.38 10.80 3.03
N LEU A 77 -13.67 10.53 2.76
CA LEU A 77 -14.40 11.15 1.65
C LEU A 77 -14.55 12.67 1.84
N GLN A 78 -14.79 13.15 3.07
CA GLN A 78 -14.85 14.58 3.34
C GLN A 78 -13.48 15.26 3.13
N HIS A 79 -12.40 14.61 3.57
CA HIS A 79 -11.04 15.11 3.34
C HIS A 79 -10.69 15.16 1.86
N GLU A 80 -11.04 14.14 1.09
CA GLU A 80 -10.86 14.12 -0.37
C GLU A 80 -11.63 15.25 -1.05
N ARG A 81 -12.91 15.43 -0.72
CA ARG A 81 -13.73 16.53 -1.28
C ARG A 81 -13.15 17.89 -0.96
N LYS A 82 -12.68 18.08 0.28
CA LYS A 82 -12.05 19.33 0.71
C LYS A 82 -10.75 19.59 -0.06
N LEU A 83 -9.90 18.56 -0.22
CA LEU A 83 -8.67 18.64 -0.99
C LEU A 83 -8.94 19.03 -2.45
N LEU A 84 -9.87 18.35 -3.12
CA LEU A 84 -10.26 18.67 -4.50
C LEU A 84 -10.77 20.11 -4.63
N THR A 85 -11.58 20.57 -3.67
CA THR A 85 -12.08 21.94 -3.63
C THR A 85 -10.94 22.95 -3.48
N THR A 86 -9.98 22.69 -2.58
CA THR A 86 -8.81 23.56 -2.39
C THR A 86 -7.93 23.60 -3.64
N LEU A 87 -7.67 22.45 -4.27
CA LEU A 87 -6.86 22.38 -5.49
C LEU A 87 -7.50 23.09 -6.69
N ASP A 88 -8.84 23.08 -6.77
CA ASP A 88 -9.60 23.84 -7.77
C ASP A 88 -9.51 25.36 -7.52
N GLN A 89 -9.67 25.77 -6.26
CA GLN A 89 -9.56 27.17 -5.84
C GLN A 89 -8.15 27.76 -6.02
N GLU A 90 -7.10 26.95 -5.81
CA GLU A 90 -5.70 27.36 -6.00
C GLU A 90 -5.29 27.38 -7.49
N GLY A 91 -6.18 27.03 -8.42
CA GLY A 91 -5.89 27.00 -9.86
C GLY A 91 -4.94 25.87 -10.29
N SER A 92 -4.54 25.01 -9.37
CA SER A 92 -3.65 23.86 -9.59
C SER A 92 -4.30 22.74 -10.41
N PHE A 93 -5.62 22.80 -10.63
CA PHE A 93 -6.40 21.82 -11.39
C PHE A 93 -6.25 21.92 -12.93
N PHE A 94 -5.52 22.94 -13.44
CA PHE A 94 -5.44 23.20 -14.88
C PHE A 94 -4.75 22.10 -15.70
N ILE A 95 -3.99 21.20 -15.08
CA ILE A 95 -3.31 20.10 -15.77
C ILE A 95 -4.20 18.84 -15.88
N LEU A 96 -5.13 18.63 -14.95
CA LEU A 96 -6.00 17.43 -14.93
C LEU A 96 -7.22 17.57 -15.84
N LYS A 97 -7.78 18.78 -15.98
CA LYS A 97 -8.93 19.02 -16.87
C LYS A 97 -8.58 18.86 -18.35
N LYS A 98 -7.37 19.25 -18.75
CA LYS A 98 -6.92 19.18 -20.15
C LYS A 98 -6.69 17.75 -20.67
N ARG A 99 -6.48 16.77 -19.78
CA ARG A 99 -6.36 15.35 -20.18
C ARG A 99 -7.72 14.71 -20.43
N ARG A 100 -8.74 15.03 -19.64
CA ARG A 100 -10.10 14.48 -19.84
C ARG A 100 -10.72 14.93 -21.18
N ASP A 101 -10.55 16.20 -21.53
CA ASP A 101 -11.10 16.74 -22.78
C ASP A 101 -10.34 16.27 -24.05
N LEU A 102 -9.21 15.56 -23.89
CA LEU A 102 -8.40 14.99 -24.98
C LEU A 102 -8.73 13.52 -25.28
N PHE A 103 -9.52 12.84 -24.43
CA PHE A 103 -9.95 11.45 -24.61
C PHE A 103 -11.44 11.31 -25.01
N GLU A 104 -12.17 12.41 -25.17
CA GLU A 104 -13.59 12.43 -25.59
C GLU A 104 -13.82 13.03 -27.01
N ASN A 105 -12.85 12.93 -27.92
CA ASN A 105 -13.05 13.21 -29.36
C ASN A 105 -12.45 12.11 -30.24
#